data_AF-A0A0S3K9P3-F1
#
_entry.id   AF-A0A0S3K9P3-F1
#
_cell.length_a   1.000
_cell.length_b   1.000
_cell.length_c   1.000
_cell.angle_alpha   90.00
_cell.angle_beta   90.00
_cell.angle_gamma   90.00
#
_symmetry.space_group_name_H-M   'P 1'
#
loop_
_entity.id
_entity.type
_entity.pdbx_description
1 polymer ?
#
loop_
_entity_poly.entity_id
_entity_poly.type
_entity_poly.pdbx_seq_one_letter_code
_entity_poly.pdbx_strand_id
1 'polypeptide(L)'
;MKKIARIEELKNQQLYQFLEKLNKEIPYQENKQKIEAYCVHQYKLLVNMSFSANILHKGLDYARHLYNHVVKIEYTRLCKMIIKQDFDKVIKEELLKKMKKAQNELLLHSPMTKESEGIDIFYGFTGGNRKKYKANRNAIKQMYEVIKLESEKSVSRYIKDSFSRKRSKIKEKRAYALWLLKSYTWH
;
A
#
# COMPACT_ATOMS: atom_id res chain seq x y z
N MET A 1 -3.76 -10.47 -16.63
CA MET A 1 -4.20 -9.29 -15.85
C MET A 1 -4.96 -9.63 -14.56
N LYS A 2 -5.93 -10.57 -14.55
CA LYS A 2 -6.73 -10.93 -13.35
C LYS A 2 -5.96 -11.32 -12.06
N LYS A 3 -4.69 -11.77 -12.16
CA LYS A 3 -3.87 -12.18 -10.99
C LYS A 3 -3.21 -11.01 -10.24
N ILE A 4 -2.87 -9.92 -10.91
CA ILE A 4 -2.26 -8.73 -10.28
C ILE A 4 -3.32 -8.03 -9.42
N ALA A 5 -4.53 -7.88 -9.96
CA ALA A 5 -5.67 -7.34 -9.24
C ALA A 5 -5.98 -8.12 -7.95
N ARG A 6 -5.94 -9.46 -7.98
CA ARG A 6 -6.13 -10.29 -6.77
C ARG A 6 -5.05 -10.09 -5.72
N ILE A 7 -3.80 -9.83 -6.12
CA ILE A 7 -2.70 -9.57 -5.18
C ILE A 7 -2.85 -8.18 -4.56
N GLU A 8 -3.27 -7.18 -5.35
CA GLU A 8 -3.63 -5.86 -4.84
C GLU A 8 -4.83 -5.91 -3.89
N GLU A 9 -5.86 -6.69 -4.20
CA GLU A 9 -7.01 -6.92 -3.30
C GLU A 9 -6.59 -7.54 -1.97
N LEU A 10 -5.65 -8.50 -1.99
CA LEU A 10 -5.18 -9.15 -0.77
C LEU A 10 -4.33 -8.21 0.09
N LYS A 11 -3.45 -7.41 -0.53
CA LYS A 11 -2.71 -6.33 0.16
C LYS A 11 -3.66 -5.27 0.71
N ASN A 12 -4.73 -4.96 -0.02
CA ASN A 12 -5.78 -4.07 0.45
C ASN A 12 -6.54 -4.68 1.63
N GLN A 13 -6.85 -5.98 1.63
CA GLN A 13 -7.47 -6.62 2.79
C GLN A 13 -6.57 -6.58 4.04
N GLN A 14 -5.28 -6.89 3.90
CA GLN A 14 -4.34 -6.90 5.03
C GLN A 14 -4.18 -5.52 5.66
N LEU A 15 -4.02 -4.47 4.84
CA LEU A 15 -3.93 -3.13 5.39
C LEU A 15 -5.29 -2.62 5.89
N TYR A 16 -6.44 -3.14 5.42
CA TYR A 16 -7.74 -2.86 6.05
C TYR A 16 -7.84 -3.49 7.44
N GLN A 17 -7.40 -4.72 7.63
CA GLN A 17 -7.35 -5.37 8.94
C GLN A 17 -6.39 -4.64 9.90
N PHE A 18 -5.27 -4.12 9.37
CA PHE A 18 -4.35 -3.30 10.15
C PHE A 18 -4.96 -1.97 10.56
N LEU A 19 -5.63 -1.27 9.64
CA LEU A 19 -6.37 -0.04 9.91
C LEU A 19 -7.47 -0.25 10.95
N GLU A 20 -8.18 -1.38 10.88
CA GLU A 20 -9.23 -1.71 11.82
C GLU A 20 -8.68 -2.00 13.23
N LYS A 21 -7.51 -2.63 13.33
CA LYS A 21 -6.79 -2.79 14.60
C LYS A 21 -6.33 -1.46 15.17
N LEU A 22 -5.77 -0.57 14.33
CA LEU A 22 -5.41 0.80 14.74
C LEU A 22 -6.64 1.62 15.16
N ASN A 23 -7.79 1.44 14.49
CA ASN A 23 -9.04 2.10 14.86
C ASN A 23 -9.55 1.63 16.22
N LYS A 24 -9.41 0.34 16.54
CA LYS A 24 -9.84 -0.24 17.83
C LYS A 24 -8.97 0.22 19.01
N GLU A 25 -7.73 0.63 18.75
CA GLU A 25 -6.84 1.21 19.77
C GLU A 25 -7.15 2.69 20.08
N ILE A 26 -8.00 3.34 19.29
CA ILE A 26 -8.40 4.74 19.49
C ILE A 26 -9.79 4.76 20.14
N PRO A 27 -9.97 5.40 21.31
CA PRO A 27 -11.25 5.38 22.03
C PRO A 27 -12.37 5.95 21.15
N TYR A 28 -13.39 5.12 20.90
CA TYR A 28 -14.61 5.48 20.17
C TYR A 28 -15.33 6.57 20.96
N GLN A 29 -15.39 7.80 20.42
CA GLN A 29 -16.21 8.88 20.98
C GLN A 29 -17.01 9.59 19.90
N GLU A 30 -18.32 9.57 20.10
CA GLU A 30 -19.39 10.17 19.30
C GLU A 30 -19.12 11.66 19.03
N ASN A 31 -18.75 12.01 17.80
CA ASN A 31 -18.92 13.37 17.27
C ASN A 31 -18.70 13.40 15.75
N LYS A 32 -19.69 13.84 14.96
CA LYS A 32 -19.62 13.90 13.49
C LYS A 32 -18.43 14.75 12.98
N GLN A 33 -18.12 15.86 13.66
CA GLN A 33 -16.93 16.67 13.36
C GLN A 33 -15.60 15.95 13.66
N LYS A 34 -15.59 15.04 14.65
CA LYS A 34 -14.42 14.20 14.94
C LYS A 34 -14.21 13.15 13.86
N ILE A 35 -15.27 12.56 13.28
CA ILE A 35 -15.16 11.56 12.20
C ILE A 35 -14.49 12.15 10.96
N GLU A 36 -14.87 13.36 10.57
CA GLU A 36 -14.29 14.04 9.40
C GLU A 36 -12.82 14.41 9.61
N ALA A 37 -12.52 15.03 10.75
CA ALA A 37 -11.15 15.33 11.14
C ALA A 37 -10.30 14.06 11.24
N TYR A 38 -10.92 12.96 11.72
CA TYR A 38 -10.30 11.66 11.84
C TYR A 38 -9.97 11.06 10.47
N CYS A 39 -10.90 11.00 9.51
CA CYS A 39 -10.61 10.43 8.18
C CYS A 39 -9.48 11.17 7.46
N VAL A 40 -9.48 12.51 7.51
CA VAL A 40 -8.41 13.32 6.92
C VAL A 40 -7.09 13.10 7.66
N HIS A 41 -7.14 13.02 8.99
CA HIS A 41 -5.95 12.74 9.81
C HIS A 41 -5.36 11.37 9.49
N GLN A 42 -6.20 10.33 9.42
CA GLN A 42 -5.77 8.98 9.05
C GLN A 42 -5.13 8.91 7.68
N TYR A 43 -5.69 9.64 6.72
CA TYR A 43 -5.10 9.73 5.39
C TYR A 43 -3.68 10.32 5.42
N LYS A 44 -3.51 11.49 6.06
CA LYS A 44 -2.19 12.14 6.21
C LYS A 44 -1.22 11.22 6.97
N LEU A 45 -1.69 10.55 8.01
CA LEU A 45 -0.93 9.61 8.83
C LEU A 45 -0.40 8.44 8.00
N LEU A 46 -1.24 7.81 7.17
CA LEU A 46 -0.85 6.67 6.32
C LEU A 46 0.17 7.05 5.26
N VAL A 47 -0.01 8.21 4.63
CA VAL A 47 0.95 8.75 3.67
C VAL A 47 2.29 8.98 4.34
N ASN A 48 2.31 9.62 5.51
CA ASN A 48 3.53 9.92 6.26
C ASN A 48 4.23 8.65 6.77
N MET A 49 3.47 7.65 7.25
CA MET A 49 4.01 6.34 7.62
C MET A 49 4.66 5.64 6.42
N SER A 50 3.94 5.57 5.30
CA SER A 50 4.41 4.92 4.08
C SER A 50 5.66 5.59 3.53
N PHE A 51 5.69 6.92 3.53
CA PHE A 51 6.86 7.69 3.16
C PHE A 51 8.04 7.42 4.10
N SER A 52 7.83 7.50 5.41
CA SER A 52 8.87 7.25 6.42
C SER A 52 9.43 5.84 6.34
N ALA A 53 8.58 4.84 6.08
CA ALA A 53 9.02 3.46 5.88
C ALA A 53 9.90 3.32 4.62
N ASN A 54 9.56 4.01 3.53
CA ASN A 54 10.37 3.98 2.31
C ASN A 54 11.73 4.67 2.48
N ILE A 55 11.81 5.72 3.31
CA ILE A 55 13.09 6.34 3.70
C ILE A 55 13.97 5.30 4.40
N LEU A 56 13.43 4.58 5.38
CA LEU A 56 14.17 3.56 6.13
C LEU A 56 14.61 2.37 5.27
N HIS A 57 13.90 2.08 4.18
CA HIS A 57 14.21 0.96 3.29
C HIS A 57 15.27 1.29 2.24
N LYS A 58 15.09 2.40 1.51
CA LYS A 58 15.86 2.71 0.30
C LYS A 58 16.38 4.15 0.24
N GLY A 59 16.25 4.90 1.34
CA GLY A 59 16.72 6.28 1.44
C GLY A 59 15.70 7.31 0.96
N LEU A 60 16.05 8.57 1.21
CA LEU A 60 15.16 9.71 1.00
C LEU A 60 14.79 9.91 -0.48
N ASP A 61 15.75 9.82 -1.39
CA ASP A 61 15.53 10.07 -2.82
C ASP A 61 14.51 9.10 -3.41
N TYR A 62 14.63 7.82 -3.08
CA TYR A 62 13.67 6.81 -3.49
C TYR A 62 12.26 7.10 -2.95
N ALA A 63 12.16 7.46 -1.67
CA ALA A 63 10.88 7.76 -1.03
C ALA A 63 10.21 8.99 -1.67
N ARG A 64 10.98 10.01 -2.05
CA ARG A 64 10.49 11.23 -2.70
C ARG A 64 9.83 10.96 -4.04
N HIS A 65 10.44 10.14 -4.88
CA HIS A 65 9.86 9.75 -6.17
C HIS A 65 8.57 8.96 -6.04
N LEU A 66 8.40 8.21 -4.94
CA LEU A 66 7.18 7.44 -4.68
C LEU A 66 6.08 8.23 -3.96
N TYR A 67 6.40 9.37 -3.34
CA TYR A 67 5.45 10.07 -2.47
C TYR A 67 4.13 10.40 -3.16
N ASN A 68 4.18 11.04 -4.34
CA ASN A 68 2.97 11.39 -5.10
C ASN A 68 2.14 10.16 -5.49
N HIS A 69 2.80 9.01 -5.71
CA HIS A 69 2.11 7.76 -6.01
C HIS A 69 1.42 7.19 -4.77
N VAL A 70 2.10 7.20 -3.62
CA VAL A 70 1.54 6.80 -2.31
C VAL A 70 0.32 7.65 -1.97
N VAL A 71 0.40 8.97 -2.14
CA VAL A 71 -0.72 9.91 -1.94
C VAL A 71 -1.94 9.51 -2.78
N LYS A 72 -1.74 9.18 -4.07
CA LYS A 72 -2.84 8.75 -4.96
C LYS A 72 -3.43 7.39 -4.57
N ILE A 73 -2.60 6.43 -4.19
CA ILE A 73 -3.04 5.10 -3.78
C ILE A 73 -3.87 5.19 -2.50
N GLU A 74 -3.34 5.81 -1.45
CA GLU A 74 -4.00 5.89 -0.14
C GLU A 74 -5.30 6.71 -0.22
N TYR A 75 -5.32 7.78 -1.02
CA TYR A 75 -6.55 8.52 -1.32
C TYR A 75 -7.63 7.59 -1.91
N THR A 76 -7.28 6.87 -2.99
CA THR A 76 -8.22 5.98 -3.68
C THR A 76 -8.74 4.89 -2.74
N ARG A 77 -7.85 4.37 -1.90
CA ARG A 77 -8.15 3.32 -0.95
C ARG A 77 -9.13 3.77 0.14
N LEU A 78 -8.89 4.93 0.75
CA LEU A 78 -9.75 5.47 1.80
C LEU A 78 -11.09 5.93 1.23
N CYS A 79 -11.12 6.54 0.05
CA CYS A 79 -12.38 6.86 -0.64
C CYS A 79 -13.23 5.59 -0.87
N LYS A 80 -12.60 4.48 -1.30
CA LYS A 80 -13.30 3.19 -1.43
C LYS A 80 -13.84 2.67 -0.09
N MET A 81 -13.13 2.88 1.03
CA MET A 81 -13.64 2.52 2.36
C MET A 81 -14.84 3.37 2.76
N ILE A 82 -14.74 4.69 2.64
CA ILE A 82 -15.80 5.64 3.00
C ILE A 82 -17.07 5.34 2.18
N ILE A 83 -16.91 5.01 0.90
CA ILE A 83 -18.05 4.65 0.03
C ILE A 83 -18.71 3.34 0.49
N LYS A 84 -17.92 2.35 0.90
CA LYS A 84 -18.40 1.05 1.39
C LYS A 84 -19.01 1.11 2.79
N GLN A 85 -18.69 2.15 3.56
CA GLN A 85 -19.32 2.38 4.86
C GLN A 85 -20.73 2.96 4.68
N ASP A 86 -21.63 2.55 5.56
CA ASP A 86 -23.06 2.91 5.56
C ASP A 86 -23.28 4.31 6.15
N PHE A 87 -22.55 5.29 5.62
CA PHE A 87 -22.77 6.70 5.93
C PHE A 87 -23.90 7.29 5.10
N ASP A 88 -24.60 8.24 5.71
CA ASP A 88 -25.55 9.11 5.03
C ASP A 88 -24.93 9.78 3.80
N LYS A 89 -25.72 9.92 2.74
CA LYS A 89 -25.26 10.42 1.43
C LYS A 89 -24.59 11.80 1.54
N VAL A 90 -25.17 12.69 2.35
CA VAL A 90 -24.64 14.05 2.58
C VAL A 90 -23.27 14.01 3.26
N ILE A 91 -23.14 13.21 4.33
CA ILE A 91 -21.88 13.06 5.09
C ILE A 91 -20.80 12.43 4.20
N LYS A 92 -21.17 11.43 3.39
CA LYS A 92 -20.28 10.77 2.45
C LYS A 92 -19.70 11.74 1.42
N GLU A 93 -20.53 12.61 0.84
CA GLU A 93 -20.07 13.62 -0.12
C GLU A 93 -19.15 14.67 0.53
N GLU A 94 -19.46 15.13 1.74
CA GLU A 94 -18.61 16.07 2.48
C GLU A 94 -17.24 15.48 2.81
N LEU A 95 -17.22 14.22 3.28
CA LEU A 95 -15.97 13.49 3.55
C LEU A 95 -15.11 13.38 2.29
N LEU A 96 -15.70 12.99 1.15
CA LEU A 96 -14.98 12.86 -0.11
C LEU A 96 -14.42 14.21 -0.60
N LYS A 97 -15.18 15.30 -0.46
CA LYS A 97 -14.69 16.66 -0.77
C LYS A 97 -13.50 17.05 0.11
N LYS A 98 -13.56 16.78 1.41
CA LYS A 98 -12.45 17.06 2.35
C LYS A 98 -11.23 16.21 2.07
N MET A 99 -11.42 14.93 1.75
CA MET A 99 -10.34 14.04 1.30
C MET A 99 -9.68 14.55 0.03
N LYS A 100 -10.46 15.07 -0.93
CA LYS A 100 -9.92 15.65 -2.17
C LYS A 100 -9.09 16.91 -1.89
N LYS A 101 -9.56 17.78 -0.98
CA LYS A 101 -8.81 18.95 -0.54
C LYS A 101 -7.48 18.55 0.11
N ALA A 102 -7.51 17.57 1.01
CA ALA A 102 -6.31 17.04 1.66
C ALA A 102 -5.33 16.40 0.67
N GLN A 103 -5.83 15.72 -0.36
CA GLN A 103 -4.99 15.17 -1.43
C GLN A 103 -4.24 16.28 -2.17
N ASN A 104 -4.93 17.36 -2.54
CA ASN A 104 -4.30 18.48 -3.24
C ASN A 104 -3.25 19.17 -2.36
N GLU A 105 -3.54 19.34 -1.07
CA GLU A 105 -2.59 19.89 -0.09
C GLU A 105 -1.31 19.05 0.00
N LEU A 106 -1.44 17.72 0.13
CA LEU A 106 -0.28 16.81 0.18
C LEU A 106 0.54 16.81 -1.13
N LEU A 107 -0.10 16.95 -2.29
CA LEU A 107 0.60 17.04 -3.57
C LEU A 107 1.31 18.38 -3.75
N LEU A 108 0.76 19.46 -3.21
CA LEU A 108 1.38 20.79 -3.21
C LEU A 108 2.64 20.79 -2.32
N HIS A 109 2.51 20.20 -1.13
CA HIS A 109 3.59 19.99 -0.16
C HIS A 109 4.29 18.65 -0.38
N SER A 110 4.64 18.37 -1.65
CA SER A 110 5.33 17.15 -2.00
C SER A 110 6.82 17.29 -1.68
N PRO A 111 7.43 16.30 -1.00
CA PRO A 111 8.86 16.27 -0.79
C PRO A 111 9.63 16.11 -2.11
N MET A 112 8.95 15.76 -3.23
CA MET A 112 9.53 15.78 -4.57
C MET A 112 9.95 17.19 -4.99
N THR A 113 9.17 18.23 -4.65
CA THR A 113 9.45 19.63 -5.00
C THR A 113 10.21 20.37 -3.90
N LYS A 114 10.04 19.98 -2.63
CA LYS A 114 10.72 20.59 -1.46
C LYS A 114 11.36 19.55 -0.55
N GLU A 115 12.69 19.45 -0.58
CA GLU A 115 13.44 18.46 0.22
C GLU A 115 13.23 18.59 1.72
N SER A 116 13.16 19.83 2.22
CA SER A 116 12.95 20.11 3.64
C SER A 116 11.67 19.48 4.17
N GLU A 117 10.59 19.45 3.37
CA GLU A 117 9.32 18.85 3.77
C GLU A 117 9.45 17.33 3.96
N GLY A 118 10.32 16.65 3.19
CA GLY A 118 10.56 15.22 3.36
C GLY A 118 11.27 14.90 4.68
N ILE A 119 12.25 15.73 5.04
CA ILE A 119 12.95 15.64 6.32
C ILE A 119 11.98 15.93 7.47
N ASP A 120 11.15 16.97 7.35
CA ASP A 120 10.17 17.35 8.36
C ASP A 120 9.10 16.27 8.58
N ILE A 121 8.60 15.63 7.52
CA ILE A 121 7.67 14.50 7.63
C ILE A 121 8.34 13.35 8.39
N PHE A 122 9.56 12.98 8.00
CA PHE A 122 10.28 11.88 8.63
C PHE A 122 10.60 12.16 10.11
N TYR A 123 11.13 13.33 10.42
CA TYR A 123 11.46 13.72 11.80
C TYR A 123 10.21 13.99 12.65
N GLY A 124 9.14 14.55 12.08
CA GLY A 124 7.88 14.74 12.78
C GLY A 124 7.24 13.39 13.16
N PHE A 125 7.36 12.40 12.28
CA PHE A 125 6.76 11.08 12.50
C PHE A 125 7.63 10.15 13.36
N THR A 126 8.94 10.11 13.11
CA THR A 126 9.88 9.25 13.84
C THR A 126 10.47 9.92 15.07
N GLY A 127 10.47 11.25 15.15
CA GLY A 127 10.87 12.04 16.31
C GLY A 127 12.35 11.95 16.70
N GLY A 128 13.19 11.27 15.90
CA GLY A 128 14.52 10.84 16.34
C GLY A 128 14.45 9.96 17.60
N ASN A 129 15.45 10.05 18.49
CA ASN A 129 15.50 9.26 19.74
C ASN A 129 14.62 9.80 20.89
N ARG A 130 13.66 10.69 20.62
CA ARG A 130 12.78 11.28 21.65
C ARG A 130 11.76 10.25 22.16
N LYS A 131 11.67 10.09 23.49
CA LYS A 131 10.80 9.08 24.16
C LYS A 131 9.34 9.12 23.69
N LYS A 132 8.76 10.30 23.49
CA LYS A 132 7.34 10.48 23.11
C LYS A 132 6.96 9.92 21.73
N TYR A 133 7.92 9.72 20.83
CA TYR A 133 7.67 9.21 19.48
C TYR A 133 8.10 7.74 19.29
N LYS A 134 8.51 7.06 20.38
CA LYS A 134 8.96 5.66 20.34
C LYS A 134 7.87 4.71 19.80
N ALA A 135 6.61 4.96 20.14
CA ALA A 135 5.46 4.19 19.63
C ALA A 135 5.36 4.26 18.10
N ASN A 136 5.44 5.47 17.52
CA ASN A 136 5.39 5.68 16.08
C ASN A 136 6.55 4.98 15.35
N ARG A 137 7.76 5.06 15.90
CA ARG A 137 8.93 4.37 15.35
C ARG A 137 8.75 2.85 15.35
N ASN A 138 8.21 2.29 16.43
CA ASN A 138 7.92 0.85 16.51
C ASN A 138 6.83 0.45 15.49
N ALA A 139 5.77 1.26 15.35
CA ALA A 139 4.72 1.03 14.36
C ALA A 139 5.27 1.03 12.93
N ILE A 140 6.16 1.97 12.58
CA ILE A 140 6.82 1.99 11.26
C ILE A 140 7.64 0.72 11.04
N LYS A 141 8.44 0.31 12.02
CA LYS A 141 9.27 -0.91 11.92
C LYS A 141 8.40 -2.15 11.69
N GLN A 142 7.34 -2.32 12.48
CA GLN A 142 6.41 -3.44 12.34
C GLN A 142 5.71 -3.43 10.97
N MET A 143 5.24 -2.27 10.52
CA MET A 143 4.64 -2.13 9.19
C MET A 143 5.61 -2.58 8.09
N TYR A 144 6.87 -2.19 8.20
CA TYR A 144 7.89 -2.57 7.24
C TYR A 144 8.20 -4.07 7.29
N GLU A 145 8.32 -4.67 8.48
CA GLU A 145 8.50 -6.12 8.64
C GLU A 145 7.37 -6.90 7.98
N VAL A 146 6.11 -6.49 8.18
CA VAL A 146 4.94 -7.11 7.55
C VAL A 146 5.01 -7.00 6.02
N ILE A 147 5.31 -5.80 5.50
CA ILE A 147 5.44 -5.58 4.04
C ILE A 147 6.56 -6.45 3.46
N LYS A 148 7.71 -6.52 4.14
CA LYS A 148 8.86 -7.32 3.71
C LYS A 148 8.49 -8.80 3.66
N LEU A 149 7.95 -9.35 4.75
CA LEU A 149 7.53 -10.75 4.83
C LEU A 149 6.50 -11.10 3.75
N GLU A 150 5.52 -10.22 3.52
CA GLU A 150 4.50 -10.46 2.52
C GLU A 150 5.04 -10.35 1.09
N SER A 151 6.02 -9.47 0.86
CA SER A 151 6.71 -9.38 -0.43
C SER A 151 7.53 -10.64 -0.74
N GLU A 152 8.22 -11.22 0.24
CA GLU A 152 9.01 -12.45 0.10
C GLU A 152 8.11 -13.66 -0.24
N LYS A 153 6.93 -13.76 0.37
CA LYS A 153 5.90 -14.76 0.01
C LYS A 153 5.42 -14.62 -1.43
N SER A 154 5.32 -13.40 -1.94
CA SER A 154 4.89 -13.15 -3.32
C SER A 154 6.00 -13.43 -4.35
N VAL A 155 7.26 -13.12 -4.02
CA VAL A 155 8.43 -13.40 -4.86
C VAL A 155 8.67 -14.90 -4.97
N SER A 156 8.67 -15.63 -3.85
CA SER A 156 8.82 -17.09 -3.86
C SER A 156 7.73 -17.78 -4.69
N ARG A 157 6.48 -17.31 -4.59
CA ARG A 157 5.37 -17.79 -5.41
C ARG A 157 5.54 -17.44 -6.90
N TYR A 158 6.02 -16.23 -7.22
CA TYR A 158 6.33 -15.82 -8.59
C TYR A 158 7.42 -16.68 -9.23
N ILE A 159 8.49 -16.97 -8.48
CA ILE A 159 9.59 -17.83 -8.92
C ILE A 159 9.06 -19.25 -9.18
N LYS A 160 8.27 -19.80 -8.26
CA LYS A 160 7.64 -21.14 -8.43
C LYS A 160 6.73 -21.22 -9.65
N ASP A 161 5.90 -20.19 -9.88
CA ASP A 161 5.04 -20.07 -11.07
C ASP A 161 5.85 -19.92 -12.38
N SER A 162 7.01 -19.28 -12.33
CA SER A 162 7.90 -19.14 -13.49
C SER A 162 8.55 -20.48 -13.88
N PHE A 163 9.01 -21.24 -12.88
CA PHE A 163 9.56 -22.59 -13.10
C PHE A 163 8.51 -23.56 -13.65
N SER A 164 7.27 -23.52 -13.14
CA SER A 164 6.20 -24.41 -13.63
C SER A 164 5.85 -24.14 -15.10
N ARG A 165 5.79 -22.87 -15.51
CA ARG A 165 5.56 -22.48 -16.92
C ARG A 165 6.69 -22.93 -17.85
N LYS A 166 7.95 -22.76 -17.45
CA LYS A 166 9.10 -23.27 -18.22
C LYS A 166 9.02 -24.78 -18.41
N ARG A 167 8.68 -25.53 -17.35
CA ARG A 167 8.52 -26.99 -17.40
C ARG A 167 7.38 -27.42 -18.34
N SER A 168 6.25 -26.71 -18.32
CA SER A 168 5.12 -26.97 -19.24
C SER A 168 5.52 -26.79 -20.70
N LYS A 169 6.19 -25.67 -21.03
CA LYS A 169 6.70 -25.42 -22.39
C LYS A 169 7.66 -26.51 -22.88
N ILE A 170 8.53 -27.03 -22.01
CA ILE A 170 9.44 -28.11 -22.38
C ILE A 170 8.68 -29.41 -22.63
N LYS A 171 7.66 -29.73 -21.83
CA LYS A 171 6.80 -30.90 -22.05
C LYS A 171 6.03 -30.79 -23.37
N GLU A 172 5.45 -29.64 -23.67
CA GLU A 172 4.76 -29.39 -24.95
C GLU A 172 5.70 -29.56 -26.14
N LYS A 173 6.91 -28.98 -26.08
CA LYS A 173 7.93 -29.17 -27.14
C LYS A 173 8.31 -30.63 -27.34
N ARG A 174 8.46 -31.39 -26.25
CA ARG A 174 8.75 -32.83 -26.32
C ARG A 174 7.59 -33.62 -26.90
N ALA A 175 6.36 -33.33 -26.47
CA ALA A 175 5.17 -33.98 -27.01
C ALA A 175 5.00 -33.69 -28.51
N TYR A 176 5.24 -32.45 -28.92
CA TYR A 176 5.24 -32.05 -30.33
C TYR A 176 6.32 -32.76 -31.14
N ALA A 177 7.56 -32.85 -30.63
CA ALA A 177 8.63 -33.59 -31.30
C ALA A 177 8.33 -35.09 -31.42
N LEU A 178 7.76 -35.71 -30.38
CA LEU A 178 7.33 -37.11 -30.41
C LEU A 178 6.17 -37.32 -31.40
N TRP A 179 5.25 -36.37 -31.49
CA TRP A 179 4.16 -36.40 -32.47
C TRP A 179 4.72 -36.31 -33.89
N LEU A 180 5.63 -35.38 -34.17
CA LEU A 180 6.33 -35.25 -35.45
C LEU A 180 7.06 -36.53 -35.85
N LEU A 181 7.80 -37.15 -34.91
CA LEU A 181 8.49 -38.41 -35.16
C LEU A 181 7.51 -39.56 -35.47
N LYS A 182 6.39 -39.64 -34.73
CA LYS A 182 5.34 -40.63 -35.01
C LYS A 182 4.68 -40.41 -36.35
N SER A 183 4.41 -39.17 -36.75
CA SER A 183 3.83 -38.88 -38.07
C SER A 183 4.79 -39.18 -39.22
N TYR A 184 6.10 -39.00 -39.04
CA TYR A 184 7.11 -39.30 -40.06
C TYR A 184 7.44 -40.79 -40.21
N THR A 185 7.19 -41.60 -39.16
CA THR A 185 7.46 -43.05 -39.17
C THR A 185 6.24 -43.89 -39.58
N TRP A 186 5.12 -43.24 -39.87
CA TRP A 186 3.87 -43.85 -40.34
C TRP A 186 3.58 -43.58 -41.83
N HIS A 187 4.61 -43.16 -42.59
CA HIS A 187 4.62 -43.08 -44.04
C HIS A 187 5.66 -44.07 -44.61
#